data_AF-A0A561TW72-F1
#
_entry.id   AF-A0A561TW72-F1
#
_cell.length_a   1.000
_cell.length_b   1.000
_cell.length_c   1.000
_cell.angle_alpha   90.00
_cell.angle_beta   90.00
_cell.angle_gamma   90.00
#
_symmetry.space_group_name_H-M   'P 1'
#
loop_
_entity.id
_entity.type
_entity.pdbx_description
1 polymer ?
#
loop_
_entity_poly.entity_id
_entity_poly.type
_entity_poly.pdbx_seq_one_letter_code
_entity_poly.pdbx_strand_id
1 'polypeptide(L)'
;MSDYYDLFLAVDLRSDLPESALHELRWLLGQAEAPPVLESADWESWGHPWQVFAGDSASHSFDGADTSRLVRSVDKPSLDGGAPWALTVRTCVHDDEFGVVMEVVEWLLRQAITQGWVGFLRYSGSDEVQHVVRHQSGFDVVDVREVRKQIRVSWS
;
A
#
# COMPACT_ATOMS: atom_id res chain seq x y z
N MET A 1 3.01 -9.15 -23.82
CA MET A 1 3.37 -7.94 -23.05
C MET A 1 2.62 -8.07 -21.76
N SER A 2 3.34 -8.05 -20.64
CA SER A 2 2.72 -8.06 -19.32
C SER A 2 2.39 -6.63 -18.91
N ASP A 3 1.33 -6.51 -18.15
CA ASP A 3 0.82 -5.26 -17.63
C ASP A 3 1.27 -5.07 -16.18
N TYR A 4 1.65 -3.85 -15.82
CA TYR A 4 2.17 -3.54 -14.49
C TYR A 4 1.52 -2.30 -13.90
N TYR A 5 1.51 -2.23 -12.57
CA TYR A 5 1.04 -1.09 -11.80
C TYR A 5 2.14 -0.60 -10.86
N ASP A 6 2.41 0.70 -10.87
CA ASP A 6 3.22 1.40 -9.87
C ASP A 6 2.30 1.73 -8.71
N LEU A 7 2.35 0.92 -7.65
CA LEU A 7 1.60 1.13 -6.41
C LEU A 7 2.45 2.00 -5.49
N PHE A 8 1.89 3.14 -5.08
CA PHE A 8 2.44 3.98 -4.02
C PHE A 8 1.44 4.10 -2.87
N LEU A 9 1.91 3.91 -1.64
CA LEU A 9 1.14 4.08 -0.41
C LEU A 9 1.94 4.87 0.63
N ALA A 10 1.26 5.78 1.33
CA ALA A 10 1.79 6.51 2.47
C ALA A 10 0.71 6.64 3.54
N VAL A 11 0.91 5.97 4.68
CA VAL A 11 -0.06 5.91 5.77
C VAL A 11 0.61 5.94 7.14
N ASP A 12 -0.09 6.51 8.10
CA ASP A 12 0.17 6.30 9.52
C ASP A 12 -0.68 5.11 10.00
N LEU A 13 -0.06 4.17 10.71
CA LEU A 13 -0.67 3.01 11.36
C LEU A 13 -0.78 3.22 12.86
N ARG A 14 -1.69 2.48 13.49
CA ARG A 14 -1.93 2.54 14.94
C ARG A 14 -0.65 2.29 15.75
N SER A 15 -0.49 3.02 16.85
CA SER A 15 0.63 2.91 17.79
C SER A 15 0.71 1.52 18.46
N ASP A 16 -0.45 0.91 18.69
CA ASP A 16 -0.71 -0.34 19.41
C ASP A 16 -0.92 -1.56 18.49
N LEU A 17 -0.39 -1.51 17.26
CA LEU A 17 -0.37 -2.64 16.34
C LEU A 17 -0.01 -3.96 17.07
N PRO A 18 -0.82 -5.02 16.94
CA PRO A 18 -0.48 -6.33 17.48
C PRO A 18 0.90 -6.79 17.00
N GLU A 19 1.65 -7.45 17.87
CA GLU A 19 3.01 -7.91 17.54
C GLU A 19 3.03 -8.86 16.32
N SER A 20 2.03 -9.74 16.21
CA SER A 20 1.84 -10.62 15.05
C SER A 20 1.66 -9.83 13.75
N ALA A 21 0.78 -8.83 13.76
CA ALA A 21 0.53 -7.97 12.59
C ALA A 21 1.76 -7.14 12.23
N LEU A 22 2.51 -6.65 13.22
CA LEU A 22 3.76 -5.93 12.99
C LEU A 22 4.85 -6.85 12.41
N HIS A 23 4.95 -8.09 12.87
CA HIS A 23 5.87 -9.10 12.34
C HIS A 23 5.54 -9.43 10.90
N GLU A 24 4.27 -9.73 10.61
CA GLU A 24 3.79 -10.00 9.25
C GLU A 24 4.05 -8.80 8.33
N LEU A 25 3.74 -7.58 8.77
CA LEU A 25 4.05 -6.37 8.01
C LEU A 25 5.55 -6.26 7.71
N ARG A 26 6.43 -6.49 8.69
CA ARG A 26 7.88 -6.47 8.42
C ARG A 26 8.31 -7.54 7.43
N TRP A 27 7.74 -8.74 7.49
CA TRP A 27 8.01 -9.78 6.51
C TRP A 27 7.55 -9.36 5.10
N LEU A 28 6.33 -8.82 4.96
CA LEU A 28 5.81 -8.31 3.68
C LEU A 28 6.72 -7.23 3.07
N LEU A 29 7.37 -6.42 3.91
CA LEU A 29 8.32 -5.36 3.52
C LEU A 29 9.74 -5.86 3.22
N GLY A 30 10.02 -7.17 3.37
CA GLY A 30 11.37 -7.73 3.22
C GLY A 30 12.30 -7.55 4.43
N GLN A 31 11.75 -7.18 5.58
CA GLN A 31 12.51 -6.74 6.77
C GLN A 31 12.51 -7.76 7.92
N ALA A 32 11.85 -8.90 7.75
CA ALA A 32 11.79 -9.99 8.73
C ALA A 32 11.59 -11.35 8.03
N GLU A 33 11.81 -12.43 8.78
CA GLU A 33 11.44 -13.78 8.37
C GLU A 33 9.92 -13.98 8.42
N ALA A 34 9.42 -14.91 7.60
CA ALA A 34 8.00 -15.22 7.53
C ALA A 34 7.45 -15.67 8.89
N PRO A 35 6.34 -15.08 9.37
CA PRO A 35 5.65 -15.59 10.54
C PRO A 35 5.02 -16.96 10.22
N PRO A 36 4.71 -17.78 11.24
CA PRO A 36 4.10 -19.10 11.05
C PRO A 36 2.65 -19.04 10.55
N VAL A 37 1.97 -17.90 10.75
CA VAL A 37 0.58 -17.66 10.35
C VAL A 37 0.53 -16.30 9.66
N LEU A 38 -0.19 -16.24 8.54
CA LEU A 38 -0.38 -15.04 7.74
C LEU A 38 -1.86 -14.70 7.68
N GLU A 39 -2.20 -13.43 7.95
CA GLU A 39 -3.56 -12.90 7.93
C GLU A 39 -3.78 -11.90 6.77
N SER A 40 -2.72 -11.52 6.05
CA SER A 40 -2.76 -10.42 5.08
C SER A 40 -3.52 -10.73 3.80
N ALA A 41 -3.64 -12.00 3.44
CA ALA A 41 -4.32 -12.47 2.23
C ALA A 41 -4.65 -13.96 2.33
N ASP A 42 -5.48 -14.46 1.42
CA ASP A 42 -5.69 -15.90 1.22
C ASP A 42 -4.54 -16.52 0.41
N TRP A 43 -3.36 -16.62 1.02
CA TRP A 43 -2.15 -17.10 0.36
C TRP A 43 -2.26 -18.52 -0.21
N GLU A 44 -3.16 -19.36 0.30
CA GLU A 44 -3.39 -20.70 -0.23
C GLU A 44 -3.98 -20.65 -1.63
N SER A 45 -4.95 -19.76 -1.87
CA SER A 45 -5.55 -19.54 -3.18
C SER A 45 -4.55 -18.97 -4.21
N TRP A 46 -3.52 -18.26 -3.73
CA TRP A 46 -2.46 -17.66 -4.55
C TRP A 46 -1.19 -18.54 -4.67
N GLY A 47 -1.21 -19.75 -4.09
CA GLY A 47 -0.20 -20.80 -4.28
C GLY A 47 0.93 -20.80 -3.25
N HIS A 48 1.56 -19.66 -2.98
CA HIS A 48 2.52 -19.52 -1.88
C HIS A 48 2.66 -18.07 -1.43
N PRO A 49 3.04 -17.81 -0.17
CA PRO A 49 3.28 -16.47 0.32
C PRO A 49 4.61 -15.87 -0.17
N TRP A 50 4.62 -14.57 -0.45
CA TRP A 50 5.83 -13.79 -0.75
C TRP A 50 5.78 -12.37 -0.19
N GLN A 51 6.94 -11.71 -0.21
CA GLN A 51 7.13 -10.36 0.30
C GLN A 51 6.65 -9.32 -0.73
N VAL A 52 5.34 -9.10 -0.83
CA VAL A 52 4.71 -8.23 -1.85
C VAL A 52 5.21 -6.78 -1.85
N PHE A 53 5.77 -6.32 -0.74
CA PHE A 53 6.32 -4.98 -0.58
C PHE A 53 7.82 -5.02 -0.32
N ALA A 54 8.53 -6.10 -0.64
CA ALA A 54 9.98 -6.10 -0.57
C ALA A 54 10.53 -4.95 -1.44
N GLY A 55 11.23 -4.03 -0.78
CA GLY A 55 11.93 -2.94 -1.45
C GLY A 55 13.41 -3.25 -1.63
N ASP A 56 14.17 -2.23 -2.06
CA ASP A 56 15.65 -2.21 -2.20
C ASP A 56 16.20 -2.76 -3.53
N SER A 57 15.34 -2.92 -4.54
CA SER A 57 15.76 -3.17 -5.92
C SER A 57 15.29 -2.07 -6.88
N ALA A 58 15.95 -1.99 -8.04
CA ALA A 58 15.42 -1.20 -9.15
C ALA A 58 14.02 -1.71 -9.50
N SER A 59 13.09 -0.78 -9.76
CA SER A 59 11.73 -1.12 -10.13
C SER A 59 11.72 -1.76 -11.52
N HIS A 60 10.93 -2.82 -11.71
CA HIS A 60 11.01 -3.64 -12.93
C HIS A 60 10.51 -2.90 -14.17
N SER A 61 9.34 -2.26 -14.07
CA SER A 61 8.63 -1.65 -15.21
C SER A 61 8.52 -0.13 -15.12
N PHE A 62 9.09 0.47 -14.07
CA PHE A 62 9.02 1.90 -13.81
C PHE A 62 10.39 2.46 -13.47
N ASP A 63 10.59 3.76 -13.67
CA ASP A 63 11.84 4.41 -13.28
C ASP A 63 12.04 4.36 -11.75
N GLY A 64 13.31 4.37 -11.33
CA GLY A 64 13.71 4.41 -9.92
C GLY A 64 13.72 3.04 -9.25
N ALA A 65 13.37 3.00 -7.97
CA ALA A 65 13.44 1.82 -7.12
C ALA A 65 12.11 1.53 -6.43
N ASP A 66 11.87 0.25 -6.14
CA ASP A 66 10.83 -0.19 -5.22
C ASP A 66 11.36 0.03 -3.80
N THR A 67 10.55 0.63 -2.94
CA THR A 67 10.98 1.11 -1.62
C THR A 67 9.92 0.83 -0.58
N SER A 68 10.36 0.37 0.60
CA SER A 68 9.51 0.12 1.74
C SER A 68 10.15 0.64 3.01
N ARG A 69 9.43 1.48 3.74
CA ARG A 69 9.96 2.10 4.96
C ARG A 69 8.89 2.18 6.04
N LEU A 70 9.17 1.56 7.17
CA LEU A 70 8.34 1.56 8.37
C LEU A 70 9.14 2.16 9.53
N VAL A 71 8.69 3.28 10.09
CA VAL A 71 9.37 4.00 11.19
C VAL A 71 8.39 4.43 12.26
N ARG A 72 8.85 4.62 13.49
CA ARG A 72 8.04 5.28 14.53
C ARG A 72 7.97 6.78 14.29
N SER A 73 6.77 7.34 14.30
CA SER A 73 6.49 8.77 14.15
C SER A 73 6.54 9.47 15.50
N VAL A 74 7.74 9.53 16.11
CA VAL A 74 7.94 10.02 17.48
C VAL A 74 7.57 11.50 17.66
N ASP A 75 7.64 12.29 16.60
CA ASP A 75 7.30 13.72 16.60
C ASP A 75 5.78 13.98 16.50
N LYS A 76 4.97 12.93 16.30
CA LYS A 76 3.51 12.99 16.22
C LYS A 76 2.87 12.04 17.25
N PRO A 77 2.94 12.36 18.55
CA PRO A 77 2.33 11.50 19.57
C PRO A 77 0.81 11.39 19.35
N SER A 78 0.30 10.17 19.48
CA SER A 78 -1.13 9.86 19.46
C SER A 78 -1.78 10.30 20.79
N LEU A 79 -3.11 10.40 20.80
CA LEU A 79 -3.90 10.82 21.97
C LEU A 79 -3.70 9.91 23.20
N ASP A 80 -3.31 8.66 22.98
CA ASP A 80 -2.97 7.64 23.99
C ASP A 80 -1.51 7.71 24.47
N GLY A 81 -0.72 8.67 23.96
CA GLY A 81 0.71 8.83 24.28
C GLY A 81 1.64 7.88 23.52
N GLY A 82 1.11 7.00 22.66
CA GLY A 82 1.91 6.14 21.78
C GLY A 82 2.41 6.88 20.54
N ALA A 83 3.55 6.48 19.98
CA ALA A 83 4.00 6.97 18.67
C ALA A 83 3.41 6.08 17.56
N PRO A 84 2.61 6.63 16.61
CA PRO A 84 2.16 5.91 15.43
C PRO A 84 3.33 5.34 14.63
N TRP A 85 3.04 4.37 13.77
CA TRP A 85 4.00 3.96 12.75
C TRP A 85 3.74 4.73 11.46
N ALA A 86 4.76 5.35 10.88
CA ALA A 86 4.69 5.89 9.53
C ALA A 86 5.21 4.83 8.54
N LEU A 87 4.37 4.47 7.57
CA LEU A 87 4.67 3.54 6.50
C LEU A 87 4.66 4.26 5.15
N THR A 88 5.67 3.99 4.34
CA THR A 88 5.69 4.34 2.92
C THR A 88 6.11 3.12 2.10
N VAL A 89 5.35 2.81 1.06
CA VAL A 89 5.60 1.72 0.12
C VAL A 89 5.51 2.26 -1.29
N ARG A 90 6.45 1.85 -2.13
CA ARG A 90 6.35 1.90 -3.59
C ARG A 90 6.76 0.55 -4.14
N THR A 91 5.93 -0.08 -4.95
CA THR A 91 6.25 -1.38 -5.55
C THR A 91 5.67 -1.51 -6.96
N CYS A 92 6.40 -2.20 -7.83
CA CYS A 92 5.91 -2.62 -9.14
C CYS A 92 5.10 -3.91 -9.01
N VAL A 93 3.81 -3.86 -9.35
CA VAL A 93 2.88 -4.99 -9.25
C VAL A 93 2.59 -5.53 -10.64
N HIS A 94 2.78 -6.82 -10.86
CA HIS A 94 2.32 -7.48 -12.09
C HIS A 94 0.79 -7.62 -12.07
N ASP A 95 0.10 -7.53 -13.21
CA ASP A 95 -1.36 -7.62 -13.29
C ASP A 95 -1.92 -8.92 -12.70
N ASP A 96 -1.28 -10.06 -12.97
CA ASP A 96 -1.62 -11.36 -12.37
C ASP A 96 -1.53 -11.37 -10.82
N GLU A 97 -0.70 -10.52 -10.23
CA GLU A 97 -0.51 -10.41 -8.77
C GLU A 97 -1.44 -9.35 -8.14
N PHE A 98 -2.14 -8.57 -8.96
CA PHE A 98 -2.88 -7.41 -8.50
C PHE A 98 -3.95 -7.77 -7.45
N GLY A 99 -4.61 -8.92 -7.62
CA GLY A 99 -5.64 -9.39 -6.69
C GLY A 99 -5.11 -9.58 -5.27
N VAL A 100 -4.06 -10.40 -5.10
CA VAL A 100 -3.45 -10.64 -3.78
C VAL A 100 -2.83 -9.38 -3.20
N VAL A 101 -2.21 -8.53 -4.03
CA VAL A 101 -1.66 -7.27 -3.53
C VAL A 101 -2.76 -6.37 -3.00
N MET A 102 -3.94 -6.33 -3.62
CA MET A 102 -5.08 -5.57 -3.11
C MET A 102 -5.67 -6.16 -1.83
N GLU A 103 -5.65 -7.49 -1.64
CA GLU A 103 -6.00 -8.11 -0.34
C GLU A 103 -5.04 -7.66 0.77
N VAL A 104 -3.73 -7.66 0.50
CA VAL A 104 -2.72 -7.18 1.44
C VAL A 104 -2.89 -5.68 1.73
N VAL A 105 -3.20 -4.87 0.71
CA VAL A 105 -3.51 -3.44 0.89
C VAL A 105 -4.76 -3.27 1.76
N GLU A 106 -5.80 -4.09 1.58
CA GLU A 106 -6.97 -4.07 2.44
C GLU A 106 -6.61 -4.33 3.90
N TRP A 107 -5.89 -5.42 4.14
CA TRP A 107 -5.44 -5.81 5.46
C TRP A 107 -4.60 -4.71 6.12
N LEU A 108 -3.67 -4.12 5.36
CA LEU A 108 -2.82 -3.01 5.80
C LEU A 108 -3.67 -1.80 6.20
N LEU A 109 -4.61 -1.39 5.35
CA LEU A 109 -5.41 -0.19 5.57
C LEU A 109 -6.38 -0.34 6.75
N ARG A 110 -6.84 -1.56 7.08
CA ARG A 110 -7.56 -1.82 8.34
C ARG A 110 -6.73 -1.48 9.60
N GLN A 111 -5.41 -1.43 9.49
CA GLN A 111 -4.51 -1.01 10.56
C GLN A 111 -4.17 0.49 10.54
N ALA A 112 -4.55 1.20 9.48
CA ALA A 112 -4.20 2.59 9.25
C ALA A 112 -5.13 3.55 10.01
N ILE A 113 -4.56 4.65 10.51
CA ILE A 113 -5.32 5.78 11.08
C ILE A 113 -5.49 6.91 10.07
N THR A 114 -4.64 7.00 9.04
CA THR A 114 -4.80 7.98 7.95
C THR A 114 -6.11 7.74 7.22
N GLN A 115 -6.91 8.80 7.03
CA GLN A 115 -8.17 8.76 6.26
C GLN A 115 -8.05 9.63 5.00
N GLY A 116 -8.82 9.31 3.97
CA GLY A 116 -8.80 10.04 2.69
C GLY A 116 -7.85 9.41 1.68
N TRP A 117 -7.13 10.21 0.90
CA TRP A 117 -6.21 9.72 -0.12
C TRP A 117 -4.92 9.24 0.52
N VAL A 118 -4.60 7.96 0.33
CA VAL A 118 -3.46 7.28 0.97
C VAL A 118 -2.41 6.80 -0.03
N GLY A 119 -2.70 6.93 -1.33
CA GLY A 119 -1.82 6.42 -2.37
C GLY A 119 -2.37 6.55 -3.77
N PHE A 120 -1.67 5.94 -4.72
CA PHE A 120 -2.09 5.88 -6.11
C PHE A 120 -1.61 4.61 -6.81
N LEU A 121 -2.23 4.33 -7.96
CA LEU A 121 -1.80 3.33 -8.92
C LEU A 121 -1.60 3.99 -10.28
N ARG A 122 -0.45 3.75 -10.88
CA ARG A 122 -0.15 4.13 -12.27
C ARG A 122 0.06 2.89 -13.11
N TYR A 123 -0.73 2.76 -14.18
CA TYR A 123 -0.63 1.64 -15.12
C TYR A 123 0.53 1.85 -16.10
N SER A 124 1.32 0.82 -16.40
CA SER A 124 2.48 0.88 -17.28
C SER A 124 2.15 1.28 -18.72
N GLY A 125 0.93 1.01 -19.18
CA GLY A 125 0.45 1.48 -20.49
C GLY A 125 -0.01 2.94 -20.51
N SER A 126 0.27 3.73 -19.47
CA SER A 126 -0.09 5.14 -19.39
C SER A 126 0.94 5.98 -18.62
N ASP A 127 1.19 7.19 -19.13
CA ASP A 127 2.04 8.17 -18.45
C ASP A 127 1.33 8.91 -17.30
N GLU A 128 0.01 8.70 -17.12
CA GLU A 128 -0.79 9.39 -16.12
C GLU A 128 -1.11 8.52 -14.90
N VAL A 129 -1.21 9.14 -13.72
CA VAL A 129 -1.85 8.51 -12.57
C VAL A 129 -3.35 8.45 -12.84
N GLN A 130 -3.86 7.23 -13.01
CA GLN A 130 -5.25 6.98 -13.36
C GLN A 130 -6.09 6.66 -12.14
N HIS A 131 -5.49 6.05 -11.11
CA HIS A 131 -6.24 5.64 -9.93
C HIS A 131 -5.59 6.15 -8.65
N VAL A 132 -6.43 6.50 -7.69
CA VAL A 132 -6.04 6.90 -6.34
C VAL A 132 -6.64 5.93 -5.33
N VAL A 133 -5.87 5.61 -4.29
CA VAL A 133 -6.31 4.73 -3.21
C VAL A 133 -6.91 5.61 -2.12
N ARG A 134 -8.18 5.38 -1.80
CA ARG A 134 -8.91 6.09 -0.76
C ARG A 134 -9.16 5.17 0.42
N HIS A 135 -8.82 5.59 1.63
CA HIS A 135 -9.16 4.89 2.86
C HIS A 135 -10.29 5.63 3.59
N GLN A 136 -11.47 5.00 3.69
CA GLN A 136 -12.62 5.43 4.49
C GLN A 136 -13.44 4.21 4.94
N SER A 137 -13.26 3.75 6.18
CA SER A 137 -13.98 2.58 6.73
C SER A 137 -13.79 1.30 5.89
N GLY A 138 -12.62 1.14 5.28
CA GLY A 138 -12.35 0.26 4.13
C GLY A 138 -11.55 1.04 3.08
N PHE A 139 -11.30 0.47 1.91
CA PHE A 139 -10.64 1.21 0.84
C PHE A 139 -11.31 1.04 -0.52
N ASP A 140 -11.16 2.07 -1.34
CA ASP A 140 -11.60 2.08 -2.74
C ASP A 140 -10.44 2.49 -3.64
N VAL A 141 -10.37 1.89 -4.82
CA VAL A 141 -9.55 2.37 -5.94
C VAL A 141 -10.42 3.23 -6.84
N VAL A 142 -10.16 4.54 -6.85
CA VAL A 142 -11.00 5.51 -7.57
C VAL A 142 -10.32 5.96 -8.86
N ASP A 143 -10.99 5.82 -10.01
CA ASP A 143 -10.53 6.38 -11.28
C ASP A 143 -10.65 7.92 -11.26
N VAL A 144 -9.51 8.60 -11.35
CA VAL A 144 -9.41 10.06 -11.32
C VAL A 144 -10.11 10.69 -12.52
N ARG A 145 -10.20 10.00 -13.66
CA ARG A 145 -10.89 10.50 -14.87
C ARG A 145 -12.40 10.58 -14.66
N GLU A 146 -12.98 9.65 -13.93
CA GLU A 146 -14.40 9.69 -13.58
C GLU A 146 -14.71 10.83 -12.59
N VAL A 147 -13.80 11.12 -11.66
CA VAL A 147 -13.92 12.26 -10.74
C VAL A 147 -13.77 13.60 -11.47
N ARG A 148 -12.82 13.72 -12.40
CA ARG A 148 -12.61 14.95 -13.19
C ARG A 148 -13.80 15.31 -14.08
N LYS A 149 -14.58 14.32 -14.55
CA LYS A 149 -15.84 14.59 -15.28
C LYS A 149 -16.88 15.32 -14.43
N GLN A 150 -16.85 15.15 -13.10
CA GLN A 150 -17.76 15.81 -12.16
C GLN A 150 -17.29 17.22 -11.77
N ILE A 151 -16.00 17.51 -11.85
CA ILE A 151 -15.41 18.81 -11.51
C ILE A 151 -15.06 19.57 -12.80
N ARG A 152 -16.08 19.95 -13.59
CA ARG A 152 -15.93 21.08 -14.52
C ARG A 152 -16.06 22.38 -13.73
N VAL A 153 -15.01 22.75 -13.01
CA VAL A 153 -14.88 24.11 -12.49
C VAL A 153 -14.25 24.95 -13.60
N SER A 154 -15.04 25.85 -14.18
CA SER A 154 -14.52 26.92 -15.02
C SER A 154 -13.75 27.89 -14.14
N TRP A 155 -12.43 27.96 -14.31
CA TRP A 155 -11.68 29.10 -13.81
C TRP A 155 -11.89 30.25 -14.80
N SER A 156 -12.52 31.33 -14.33
CA SER A 156 -12.63 32.63 -15.00
C SER A 156 -11.45 33.52 -14.64
#